data_AF-A0AA35DYQ6-F1
#
_entry.id   AF-A0AA35DYQ6-F1
#
_cell.length_a   1.000
_cell.length_b   1.000
_cell.length_c   1.000
_cell.angle_alpha   90.00
_cell.angle_beta   90.00
_cell.angle_gamma   90.00
#
_symmetry.space_group_name_H-M   'P 1'
#
loop_
_entity.id
_entity.type
_entity.pdbx_description
1 polymer ?
#
loop_
_entity_poly.entity_id
_entity_poly.type
_entity_poly.pdbx_seq_one_letter_code
_entity_poly.pdbx_strand_id
1 'polypeptide(L)' 'MIRGADISIAQLRALLAVAEAQSYTHAAERLGVSQSGVSHSMQALEKLAGGPLIKKPRRAGDHCARRVSAY' A
#
# COMPACT_ATOMS: atom_id res chain seq x y z
N MET A 1 -10.39 -16.16 -14.51
CA MET A 1 -11.44 -16.15 -13.47
C MET A 1 -10.75 -16.11 -12.12
N ILE A 2 -10.90 -15.03 -11.35
CA ILE A 2 -10.43 -14.98 -9.96
C ILE A 2 -11.35 -15.90 -9.16
N ARG A 3 -10.80 -16.97 -8.57
CA ARG A 3 -11.54 -17.77 -7.59
C ARG A 3 -11.32 -17.15 -6.22
N GLY A 4 -12.37 -17.02 -5.42
CA GLY A 4 -12.29 -16.40 -4.09
C GLY A 4 -11.31 -17.07 -3.13
N ALA A 5 -10.82 -18.28 -3.44
CA ALA A 5 -9.82 -19.00 -2.66
C ALA A 5 -8.39 -18.42 -2.80
N ASP A 6 -8.09 -17.66 -3.85
CA ASP A 6 -6.76 -17.09 -4.07
C ASP A 6 -6.54 -15.77 -3.29
N ILE A 7 -7.62 -15.17 -2.78
CA ILE A 7 -7.57 -13.91 -2.05
C ILE A 7 -7.64 -14.19 -0.54
N SER A 8 -6.64 -13.70 0.19
CA SER A 8 -6.62 -13.79 1.65
C SER A 8 -7.41 -12.63 2.29
N ILE A 9 -8.07 -12.91 3.42
CA ILE A 9 -8.72 -11.89 4.26
C ILE A 9 -7.71 -10.80 4.67
N ALA A 10 -6.44 -11.16 4.87
CA ALA A 10 -5.39 -10.20 5.19
C ALA A 10 -5.18 -9.18 4.05
N GLN A 11 -5.25 -9.62 2.80
CA GLN A 11 -5.12 -8.74 1.62
C GLN A 11 -6.32 -7.81 1.51
N LEU A 12 -7.54 -8.31 1.76
CA LEU A 12 -8.75 -7.48 1.77
C LEU A 12 -8.73 -6.43 2.90
N ARG A 13 -8.25 -6.81 4.09
CA ARG A 13 -8.05 -5.87 5.20
C ARG A 13 -7.00 -4.82 4.89
N ALA A 14 -5.89 -5.21 4.25
CA ALA A 14 -4.88 -4.28 3.78
C ALA A 14 -5.47 -3.27 2.77
N LEU A 15 -6.27 -3.75 1.81
CA LEU A 15 -6.95 -2.89 0.84
C LEU A 15 -7.88 -1.88 1.53
N LEU A 16 -8.74 -2.35 2.45
CA LEU A 16 -9.65 -1.49 3.18
C LEU A 16 -8.90 -0.43 4.01
N ALA A 17 -7.88 -0.85 4.76
CA ALA A 17 -7.09 0.07 5.59
C ALA A 17 -6.35 1.12 4.75
N VAL A 18 -5.80 0.74 3.60
CA VAL A 18 -5.14 1.67 2.67
C VAL A 18 -6.16 2.60 2.00
N ALA A 19 -7.35 2.10 1.64
CA ALA A 19 -8.41 2.91 1.06
C ALA A 19 -8.95 3.95 2.06
N GLU A 20 -9.04 3.62 3.35
CA GLU A 20 -9.46 4.57 4.38
C GLU A 20 -8.34 5.56 4.74
N ALA A 21 -7.12 5.08 4.95
CA ALA A 21 -6.01 5.90 5.43
C ALA A 21 -5.34 6.73 4.32
N GLN A 22 -5.53 6.38 3.04
CA GLN A 22 -4.83 6.94 1.88
C GLN A 22 -3.29 6.92 2.04
N SER A 23 -2.77 6.08 2.94
CA SER A 23 -1.37 6.02 3.35
C SER A 23 -1.02 4.59 3.77
N TYR A 24 0.01 4.03 3.13
CA TYR A 24 0.51 2.69 3.45
C TYR A 24 1.12 2.61 4.84
N THR A 25 1.72 3.70 5.33
CA THR A 25 2.31 3.76 6.67
C THR A 25 1.21 3.73 7.74
N HIS A 26 0.19 4.59 7.61
CA HIS A 26 -0.92 4.59 8.58
C HIS A 26 -1.78 3.33 8.48
N ALA A 27 -1.97 2.76 7.29
CA ALA A 27 -2.63 1.47 7.16
C ALA A 27 -1.88 0.36 7.91
N ALA A 28 -0.54 0.35 7.83
CA ALA A 28 0.30 -0.60 8.53
C ALA A 28 0.23 -0.45 10.05
N GLU A 29 0.30 0.79 10.55
CA GLU A 29 0.11 1.11 11.98
C GLU A 29 -1.27 0.64 12.48
N ARG A 30 -2.34 0.93 11.74
CA ARG A 30 -3.72 0.50 12.09
C ARG A 30 -3.89 -1.01 12.10
N LEU A 31 -3.17 -1.72 11.24
CA LEU A 31 -3.22 -3.18 11.13
C LEU A 31 -2.21 -3.89 12.04
N GLY A 32 -1.33 -3.16 12.74
CA GLY A 32 -0.29 -3.73 13.60
C GLY A 32 0.77 -4.52 12.83
N VAL A 33 1.04 -4.16 11.57
CA VAL A 33 2.01 -4.83 10.70
C VAL A 33 3.03 -3.83 10.16
N SER A 34 4.07 -4.31 9.49
CA SER A 34 5.03 -3.43 8.82
C SER A 34 4.44 -2.82 7.54
N GLN A 35 4.94 -1.62 7.17
CA GLN A 35 4.59 -0.98 5.91
C GLN A 35 4.95 -1.86 4.69
N SER A 36 6.06 -2.60 4.76
CA SER A 36 6.45 -3.58 3.74
C SER A 36 5.46 -4.75 3.65
N GLY A 37 4.91 -5.21 4.77
CA GLY A 37 3.88 -6.26 4.82
C GLY A 37 2.57 -5.84 4.16
N VAL A 38 2.13 -4.60 4.40
CA VAL A 38 0.95 -4.02 3.70
C VAL A 38 1.23 -3.89 2.21
N SER A 39 2.40 -3.36 1.83
CA SER A 39 2.79 -3.21 0.42
C SER A 39 2.80 -4.55 -0.31
N HIS A 40 3.35 -5.60 0.31
CA HIS A 40 3.40 -6.93 -0.29
C HIS A 40 2.01 -7.55 -0.44
N SER A 41 1.15 -7.39 0.58
CA SER A 41 -0.24 -7.84 0.53
C SER A 41 -1.04 -7.15 -0.59
N MET A 42 -0.83 -5.85 -0.77
CA MET A 42 -1.46 -5.07 -1.85
C MET A 42 -0.95 -5.49 -3.23
N GLN A 43 0.35 -5.68 -3.41
CA GLN A 43 0.91 -6.13 -4.70
C GLN A 43 0.38 -7.51 -5.11
N ALA A 44 0.29 -8.44 -4.16
CA ALA A 44 -0.29 -9.75 -4.41
C ALA A 44 -1.76 -9.64 -4.84
N LEU A 45 -2.53 -8.77 -4.19
CA LEU A 45 -3.92 -8.53 -4.52
C LEU A 45 -4.10 -7.86 -5.90
N GLU A 46 -3.28 -6.87 -6.23
CA GLU A 46 -3.28 -6.20 -7.53
C GLU A 46 -2.92 -7.17 -8.67
N LYS A 47 -1.97 -8.09 -8.43
CA LYS A 47 -1.63 -9.16 -9.38
C LYS A 47 -2.81 -10.08 -9.65
N LEU A 48 -3.58 -10.44 -8.62
CA LEU A 48 -4.79 -11.25 -8.77
C LEU A 48 -5.90 -10.47 -9.47
N ALA A 49 -6.04 -9.18 -9.17
CA ALA A 49 -7.02 -8.30 -9.81
C ALA A 49 -6.68 -7.95 -11.27
N GLY A 50 -5.45 -8.19 -11.71
CA GLY A 50 -4.98 -7.87 -13.06
C GLY A 50 -4.63 -6.41 -13.27
N GLY A 51 -4.44 -5.63 -12.19
CA GLY A 51 -4.13 -4.21 -12.28
C GLY A 51 -4.10 -3.49 -10.94
N PRO A 52 -3.67 -2.21 -10.95
CA PRO A 52 -3.58 -1.39 -9.74
C PRO A 52 -4.98 -1.14 -9.16
N LEU A 53 -5.12 -1.38 -7.85
CA LEU A 53 -6.38 -1.21 -7.13
C LEU A 53 -6.46 0.14 -6.42
N ILE A 54 -5.31 0.70 -6.05
CA ILE A 54 -5.21 2.01 -5.40
C ILE A 54 -4.44 2.96 -6.33
N LYS A 55 -5.04 4.11 -6.62
CA LYS A 55 -4.34 5.20 -7.30
C LYS A 55 -3.37 5.81 -6.31
N LYS A 56 -2.08 5.50 -6.44
CA LYS A 56 -1.02 6.16 -5.65
C LYS A 56 -1.11 7.66 -5.94
N PRO A 57 -1.28 8.54 -4.93
CA PRO A 57 -1.20 9.96 -5.18
C PRO A 57 0.18 10.22 -5.79
N ARG A 58 0.22 10.82 -6.99
CA ARG A 58 1.49 11.26 -7.58
C ARG A 58 2.09 12.23 -6.57
N ARG A 59 3.19 11.84 -5.92
CA ARG A 59 3.98 12.79 -5.15
C ARG A 59 4.46 13.82 -6.18
N ALA A 60 3.88 15.01 -6.16
CA ALA A 60 4.48 16.16 -6.80
C ALA A 60 5.77 16.47 -6.01
N GLY A 61 6.88 15.83 -6.39
CA GLY A 61 8.12 16.00 -5.65
C GLY A 61 9.09 14.84 -5.78
N ASP A 62 9.41 14.44 -7.00
CA ASP A 62 10.72 13.84 -7.29
C ASP A 62 11.76 15.00 -7.36
N HIS A 63 11.90 15.76 -6.28
CA HIS A 63 13.03 16.66 -6.03
C HIS A 63 13.89 16.02 -4.95
N CYS A 64 14.58 14.95 -5.34
CA CYS A 64 15.68 14.39 -4.58
C CYS A 64 16.90 15.30 -4.75
N ALA A 65 16.96 16.44 -4.04
CA ALA A 65 18.19 17.13 -3.65
C ALA A 65 17.87 18.40 -2.85
N ARG A 66 18.69 18.64 -1.80
CA ARG A 66 18.86 19.89 -1.05
C ARG A 66 17.92 20.10 0.13
N ARG A 67 18.39 19.62 1.28
CA ARG A 67 18.70 20.51 2.41
C ARG A 67 19.90 19.96 3.17
N VAL A 68 21.01 20.66 2.97
CA VAL A 68 22.17 20.68 3.86
C VAL A 68 21.66 20.86 5.29
N SER A 69 21.94 19.89 6.15
CA SER A 69 21.86 20.11 7.59
C SER A 69 23.16 20.79 7.98
N ALA A 70 23.05 22.08 8.28
CA ALA A 70 24.05 22.79 9.05
C ALA A 70 24.17 22.16 10.43
N TYR A 71 25.40 21.76 10.79
CA TYR A 71 25.99 21.85 12.12
C TYR A 71 27.49 22.00 11.94
#